data_AF-C9YDD5-F1
#
_entry.id   AF-C9YDD5-F1
#
_cell.length_a   1.000
_cell.length_b   1.000
_cell.length_c   1.000
_cell.angle_alpha   90.00
_cell.angle_beta   90.00
_cell.angle_gamma   90.00
#
_symmetry.space_group_name_H-M   'P 1'
#
loop_
_entity.id
_entity.type
_entity.pdbx_description
1 polymer ?
#
loop_
_entity_poly.entity_id
_entity_poly.type
_entity_poly.pdbx_seq_one_letter_code
_entity_poly.pdbx_strand_id
1 'polypeptide(L)' 'MNDAPMDKPALANALADAAKRNQNTEVRLRADSTVPYGRVVEVMGLAQKAGLSQIGFVAEPEASASP' A
#
# COMPACT_ATOMS: atom_id res chain seq x y z
N MET A 1 -0.63 -15.92 1.76
CA MET A 1 0.57 -16.10 0.93
C MET A 1 0.32 -15.49 -0.44
N ASN A 2 0.79 -14.27 -0.70
CA ASN A 2 1.13 -13.72 -2.03
C ASN A 2 1.50 -12.25 -1.83
N ASP A 3 2.60 -12.02 -1.10
CA ASP A 3 3.27 -10.72 -1.08
C ASP A 3 4.17 -10.68 -2.33
N ALA A 4 3.53 -10.55 -3.50
CA ALA A 4 4.24 -10.37 -4.77
C ALA A 4 4.51 -8.88 -4.96
N PRO A 5 5.72 -8.48 -5.39
CA PRO A 5 5.98 -7.09 -5.75
C PRO A 5 4.99 -6.67 -6.84
N MET A 6 4.10 -5.73 -6.51
CA MET A 6 3.11 -5.23 -7.44
C MET A 6 3.62 -3.95 -8.10
N ASP A 7 3.52 -3.92 -9.42
CA ASP A 7 3.73 -2.70 -10.18
C ASP A 7 2.69 -1.63 -9.81
N LYS A 8 3.07 -0.36 -9.96
CA LYS A 8 2.25 0.83 -9.69
C LYS A 8 0.81 0.73 -10.25
N PRO A 9 0.59 0.36 -11.54
CA PRO A 9 -0.75 0.15 -12.08
C PRO A 9 -1.51 -1.02 -11.44
N ALA A 10 -0.83 -2.11 -11.09
CA ALA A 10 -1.46 -3.24 -10.41
C ALA A 10 -1.92 -2.86 -8.99
N LEU A 11 -1.12 -2.07 -8.28
CA LEU A 11 -1.48 -1.54 -6.96
C LEU A 11 -2.71 -0.64 -7.02
N ALA A 12 -2.80 0.26 -8.01
CA ALA A 12 -3.95 1.14 -8.19
C ALA A 12 -5.24 0.33 -8.44
N ASN A 13 -5.18 -0.71 -9.27
CA ASN A 13 -6.31 -1.61 -9.51
C ASN A 13 -6.71 -2.38 -8.25
N ALA A 14 -5.73 -2.91 -7.50
CA ALA A 14 -5.99 -3.61 -6.24
C ALA A 14 -6.66 -2.70 -5.19
N LEU A 15 -6.23 -1.44 -5.10
CA LEU A 15 -6.84 -0.42 -4.22
C LEU A 15 -8.27 -0.12 -4.64
N ALA A 16 -8.52 0.08 -5.93
CA ALA A 16 -9.87 0.33 -6.45
C ALA A 16 -10.81 -0.85 -6.20
N ASP A 17 -10.33 -2.09 -6.39
CA ASP A 17 -11.13 -3.29 -6.14
C ASP A 17 -11.32 -3.58 -4.65
N ALA A 18 -10.39 -3.18 -3.79
CA ALA A 18 -10.60 -3.19 -2.34
C ALA A 18 -11.69 -2.17 -1.94
N ALA A 19 -11.63 -0.95 -2.49
CA ALA A 19 -12.60 0.09 -2.22
C ALA A 19 -14.03 -0.28 -2.66
N LYS A 20 -14.16 -0.93 -3.82
CA LYS A 20 -15.45 -1.47 -4.31
C LYS A 20 -16.00 -2.56 -3.40
N ARG A 21 -15.13 -3.38 -2.79
CA ARG A 21 -15.56 -4.44 -1.88
C ARG A 21 -16.07 -3.86 -0.57
N ASN A 22 -15.31 -2.95 0.03
CA ASN A 22 -15.73 -2.24 1.23
C ASN A 22 -14.85 -1.00 1.45
N GLN A 23 -15.46 0.18 1.48
CA GLN A 23 -14.78 1.46 1.68
C GLN A 23 -14.19 1.63 3.09
N ASN A 24 -14.69 0.86 4.05
CA ASN A 24 -14.16 0.76 5.42
C ASN A 24 -13.12 -0.35 5.59
N THR A 25 -12.74 -1.06 4.52
CA THR A 25 -11.65 -2.04 4.63
C THR A 25 -10.35 -1.33 4.92
N GLU A 26 -9.73 -1.73 6.04
CA GLU A 26 -8.35 -1.35 6.36
C GLU A 26 -7.40 -1.98 5.34
N VAL A 27 -6.93 -1.19 4.39
CA VAL A 27 -5.92 -1.64 3.45
C VAL A 27 -4.57 -1.59 4.13
N ARG A 28 -3.99 -2.77 4.40
CA ARG A 28 -2.61 -2.88 4.90
C ARG A 28 -1.63 -2.88 3.74
N LEU A 29 -0.98 -1.75 3.53
CA LEU A 29 0.06 -1.61 2.53
C LEU A 29 1.41 -1.93 3.16
N ARG A 30 2.05 -3.02 2.70
CA ARG A 30 3.43 -3.32 3.10
C ARG A 30 4.38 -2.50 2.25
N ALA A 31 5.12 -1.61 2.91
CA ALA A 31 6.16 -0.82 2.26
C ALA A 31 7.51 -1.36 2.72
N ASP A 32 8.36 -1.67 1.74
CA ASP A 32 9.78 -1.91 1.96
C ASP A 32 10.44 -0.63 2.50
N SER A 33 11.44 -0.76 3.36
CA SER A 33 12.14 0.39 3.96
C SER A 33 12.86 1.28 2.93
N THR A 34 13.10 0.77 1.72
CA THR A 34 13.67 1.52 0.60
C THR A 34 12.67 2.45 -0.09
N VAL A 35 11.38 2.41 0.27
CA VAL A 35 10.34 3.20 -0.40
C VAL A 35 10.50 4.69 -0.09
N PRO A 36 10.74 5.55 -1.10
CA PRO A 36 10.85 6.98 -0.87
C PRO A 36 9.53 7.58 -0.36
N TYR A 37 9.60 8.56 0.54
CA TYR A 37 8.41 9.23 1.08
C TYR A 37 7.45 9.75 -0.02
N GLY A 38 7.98 10.25 -1.14
CA GLY A 38 7.16 10.69 -2.28
C GLY A 38 6.27 9.57 -2.86
N ARG A 39 6.75 8.32 -2.85
CA ARG A 39 5.98 7.14 -3.26
C ARG A 39 4.82 6.87 -2.30
N VAL A 40 5.03 7.08 -1.00
CA VAL A 40 3.98 6.92 0.02
C VAL A 40 2.86 7.94 -0.21
N VAL A 41 3.22 9.20 -0.50
CA VAL A 41 2.24 10.26 -0.81
C VAL A 41 1.46 9.95 -2.09
N GLU A 42 2.10 9.44 -3.14
CA GLU A 42 1.40 8.98 -4.35
C GLU A 42 0.39 7.88 -4.05
N VAL A 43 0.75 6.88 -3.24
CA VAL A 43 -0.13 5.77 -2.86
C VAL A 43 -1.30 6.25 -2.01
N MET A 44 -1.06 7.18 -1.06
CA MET A 44 -2.12 7.83 -0.29
C MET A 44 -3.12 8.55 -1.21
N GLY A 45 -2.62 9.27 -2.21
CA GLY A 45 -3.46 9.96 -3.19
C GLY A 45 -4.28 8.99 -4.06
N LEU A 46 -3.70 7.85 -4.45
CA LEU A 46 -4.41 6.81 -5.19
C LEU A 46 -5.51 6.17 -4.35
N ALA A 47 -5.24 5.87 -3.09
CA ALA A 47 -6.21 5.27 -2.18
C ALA A 47 -7.36 6.24 -1.84
N GLN A 48 -7.07 7.53 -1.63
CA GLN A 48 -8.12 8.55 -1.48
C GLN A 48 -8.96 8.71 -2.75
N LYS A 49 -8.33 8.71 -3.94
CA LYS A 49 -9.06 8.73 -5.22
C LYS A 49 -9.95 7.50 -5.40
N ALA A 50 -9.54 6.35 -4.86
CA ALA A 50 -10.36 5.14 -4.85
C ALA A 50 -11.52 5.19 -3.84
N GLY A 51 -11.55 6.17 -2.93
CA GLY A 51 -12.59 6.29 -1.89
C GLY A 51 -12.33 5.44 -0.66
N LEU A 52 -11.07 5.05 -0.42
CA LEU A 52 -10.67 4.34 0.80
C LEU A 52 -10.52 5.33 1.95
N SER A 53 -11.23 5.06 3.05
CA SER A 53 -11.20 5.90 4.26
C SER A 53 -10.19 5.39 5.30
N GLN A 54 -9.76 4.14 5.20
CA GLN A 54 -8.90 3.45 6.17
C GLN A 54 -7.72 2.80 5.45
N ILE A 55 -6.52 3.35 5.64
CA ILE A 55 -5.28 2.82 5.06
C ILE A 55 -4.28 2.62 6.20
N GLY A 56 -3.93 1.36 6.47
CA GLY A 56 -2.86 1.01 7.39
C GLY A 56 -1.56 0.84 6.60
N PHE A 57 -0.53 1.62 6.93
CA PHE A 57 0.80 1.39 6.37
C PHE A 57 1.60 0.52 7.33
N VAL A 58 1.99 -0.67 6.86
CA VAL A 58 2.87 -1.56 7.59
C VAL A 58 4.23 -1.42 6.93
N ALA A 59 5.11 -0.62 7.52
CA ALA A 59 6.51 -0.64 7.12
C ALA A 59 7.12 -1.94 7.64
N GLU A 60 7.65 -2.78 6.75
CA GLU A 60 8.53 -3.85 7.20
C GLU A 60 9.86 -3.18 7.56
N PRO A 61 10.31 -3.25 8.83
CA PRO A 61 11.65 -2.81 9.16
C PRO A 61 12.60 -3.63 8.30
N GLU A 62 13.46 -2.93 7.55
CA GLU A 62 14.61 -3.52 6.85
C GLU A 62 15.19 -4.56 7.81
N ALA A 63 15.05 -5.85 7.48
CA ALA A 63 15.57 -6.92 8.32
C ALA A 63 17.01 -6.54 8.56
N SER A 64 17.30 -6.11 9.80
CA SER A 64 18.55 -5.50 10.16
C SER A 64 19.64 -6.35 9.57
N ALA A 65 20.39 -5.79 8.62
CA ALA A 65 21.65 -6.37 8.19
C ALA A 65 22.43 -6.58 9.48
N SER A 66 22.39 -7.80 9.98
CA SER A 66 23.09 -8.18 11.19
C SER A 66 24.56 -8.25 10.76
N PRO A 67 25.44 -7.51 11.44
CA PRO A 67 26.86 -7.42 11.09
C PRO A 67 27.57 -8.78 11.21
#